data_AF-A0A8T5JW99-F1
#
_entry.id   AF-A0A8T5JW99-F1
#
_cell.length_a   1.000
_cell.length_b   1.000
_cell.length_c   1.000
_cell.angle_alpha   90.00
_cell.angle_beta   90.00
_cell.angle_gamma   90.00
#
_symmetry.space_group_name_H-M   'P 1'
#
loop_
_entity.id
_entity.type
_entity.pdbx_description
1 polymer ?
#
loop_
_entity_poly.entity_id
_entity_poly.type
_entity_poly.pdbx_seq_one_letter_code
_entity_poly.pdbx_strand_id
1 'polypeptide(L)' 'MNLRLIHLLSSLGESDKELLNEIQWTFPLVTRPFDTIAKKFDTTPEIIKEKLNNLKEIGVLRQLSAIFDTRKLGYTSSLV' A
#
# COMPACT_ATOMS: atom_id res chain seq x y z
N MET A 1 -15.62 10.79 8.61
CA MET A 1 -15.02 10.31 7.34
C MET A 1 -15.11 11.44 6.33
N ASN A 2 -14.00 11.90 5.75
CA ASN A 2 -13.92 13.16 4.99
C ASN A 2 -14.52 13.00 3.57
N LEU A 3 -15.49 13.82 3.16
CA LEU A 3 -16.16 13.76 1.85
C LEU A 3 -15.19 13.78 0.67
N ARG A 4 -14.04 14.45 0.83
CA ARG A 4 -12.99 14.52 -0.20
C ARG A 4 -12.34 13.17 -0.49
N LEU A 5 -12.19 12.33 0.55
CA LEU A 5 -11.60 11.00 0.42
C LEU A 5 -12.56 10.01 -0.25
N ILE A 6 -13.87 10.17 0.01
CA ILE A 6 -14.92 9.32 -0.56
C ILE A 6 -14.99 9.53 -2.08
N HIS A 7 -14.95 10.78 -2.54
CA HIS A 7 -14.91 11.11 -3.97
C HIS A 7 -13.65 10.58 -4.67
N LEU A 8 -12.51 10.62 -3.97
CA LEU A 8 -11.23 10.16 -4.49
C LEU A 8 -11.19 8.63 -4.63
N LEU A 9 -11.76 7.90 -3.68
CA LEU A 9 -11.92 6.45 -3.75
C LEU A 9 -12.86 6.03 -4.88
N SER A 10 -13.90 6.82 -5.18
CA SER A 10 -14.78 6.56 -6.33
C SER A 10 -14.13 6.85 -7.68
N SER A 11 -13.06 7.65 -7.75
CA SER A 11 -12.31 7.91 -8.98
C SER A 11 -11.13 6.95 -9.21
N LEU A 12 -10.82 6.07 -8.25
CA LEU A 12 -9.78 5.05 -8.44
C LEU A 12 -10.24 4.01 -9.45
N GLY A 13 -9.39 3.76 -10.45
CA GLY A 13 -9.62 2.67 -11.41
C GLY A 13 -9.56 1.32 -10.71
N GLU A 14 -10.15 0.30 -11.34
CA GLU A 14 -10.19 -1.05 -10.75
C GLU A 14 -8.78 -1.62 -10.53
N SER A 15 -7.87 -1.37 -11.46
CA SER A 15 -6.45 -1.74 -11.34
C SER A 15 -5.76 -1.11 -10.11
N ASP A 16 -6.13 0.10 -9.71
CA ASP A 16 -5.51 0.77 -8.55
C ASP A 16 -6.00 0.15 -7.24
N LYS A 17 -7.28 -0.25 -7.19
CA LYS A 17 -7.86 -0.96 -6.05
C LYS A 17 -7.25 -2.34 -5.90
N GLU A 18 -7.07 -3.07 -7.00
CA GLU A 18 -6.40 -4.38 -6.99
C GLU A 18 -4.94 -4.26 -6.53
N LEU A 19 -4.20 -3.26 -7.01
CA LEU A 19 -2.84 -3.00 -6.55
C LEU A 19 -2.79 -2.69 -5.05
N LEU A 20 -3.70 -1.85 -4.56
CA LEU A 20 -3.83 -1.56 -3.13
C LEU A 20 -4.15 -2.82 -2.31
N ASN A 21 -5.04 -3.68 -2.80
CA ASN A 21 -5.34 -4.96 -2.13
C ASN A 21 -4.10 -5.86 -2.09
N GLU A 22 -3.33 -5.92 -3.19
CA GLU A 22 -2.14 -6.76 -3.25
C GLU A 22 -1.09 -6.32 -2.23
N ILE A 23 -0.75 -5.03 -2.17
CA ILE A 23 0.29 -4.54 -1.25
C ILE A 23 -0.12 -4.62 0.22
N GLN A 24 -1.43 -4.59 0.52
CA GLN A 24 -1.94 -4.66 1.89
C GLN A 24 -1.88 -6.08 2.44
N TRP A 25 -2.16 -7.08 1.62
CA TRP A 25 -2.24 -8.48 2.06
C TRP A 25 -0.99 -9.30 1.75
N THR A 26 -0.37 -9.06 0.59
CA THR A 26 0.64 -9.96 0.01
C THR A 26 1.85 -9.17 -0.48
N PHE A 27 2.43 -8.33 0.39
CA PHE A 27 3.67 -7.65 0.03
C PHE A 27 4.84 -8.66 -0.07
N PRO A 28 5.47 -8.85 -1.24
CA PRO A 28 6.48 -9.89 -1.41
C PRO A 28 7.77 -9.59 -0.63
N LEU A 29 8.26 -10.56 0.15
CA LEU A 29 9.53 -10.43 0.89
C LEU A 29 10.70 -11.03 0.09
N VAL A 30 10.96 -10.44 -1.07
CA VAL A 30 12.06 -10.82 -1.98
C VAL A 30 12.94 -9.61 -2.28
N THR A 31 14.12 -9.82 -2.87
CA THR A 31 15.09 -8.75 -3.18
C THR A 31 14.50 -7.64 -4.07
N ARG A 32 13.59 -8.00 -4.97
CA ARG A 32 12.96 -7.10 -5.96
C ARG A 32 11.44 -7.22 -5.88
N PRO A 33 10.81 -6.64 -4.83
CA PRO A 33 9.38 -6.84 -4.58
C PRO A 33 8.52 -6.18 -5.66
N PHE A 34 8.88 -4.98 -6.10
CA PHE A 34 8.14 -4.27 -7.15
C PHE A 34 8.20 -4.96 -8.51
N ASP A 35 9.30 -5.65 -8.84
CA ASP A 35 9.36 -6.51 -10.03
C ASP A 35 8.40 -7.70 -9.96
N THR A 36 8.24 -8.27 -8.77
CA THR A 36 7.30 -9.38 -8.55
C THR A 36 5.86 -8.91 -8.68
N ILE A 37 5.54 -7.76 -8.08
CA ILE A 37 4.23 -7.13 -8.19
C ILE A 37 3.96 -6.76 -9.65
N ALA A 38 4.90 -6.10 -10.33
CA ALA A 38 4.73 -5.65 -11.71
C ALA A 38 4.42 -6.81 -12.67
N LYS A 39 5.06 -7.98 -12.49
CA LYS A 39 4.73 -9.19 -13.26
C LYS A 39 3.29 -9.66 -13.08
N LYS A 40 2.73 -9.53 -11.88
CA LYS A 40 1.33 -9.90 -11.59
C LYS A 40 0.33 -9.00 -12.31
N PHE A 41 0.67 -7.72 -12.45
CA PHE A 41 -0.16 -6.70 -13.09
C PHE A 41 0.20 -6.46 -14.57
N ASP A 42 1.01 -7.34 -15.16
CA ASP A 42 1.51 -7.25 -16.55
C ASP A 42 2.05 -5.85 -16.90
N THR A 43 2.90 -5.32 -16.02
CA THR A 43 3.43 -3.96 -16.12
C THR A 43 4.90 -3.89 -15.71
N THR A 44 5.44 -2.67 -15.61
CA THR A 44 6.83 -2.43 -15.18
C THR A 44 6.91 -1.99 -13.71
N PRO A 45 8.04 -2.24 -13.03
CA PRO A 45 8.25 -1.77 -11.65
C PRO A 45 8.12 -0.26 -11.50
N GLU A 46 8.47 0.50 -12.54
CA GLU A 46 8.39 1.97 -12.58
C GLU A 46 6.94 2.43 -12.50
N ILE A 47 6.05 1.82 -13.28
CA ILE A 47 4.61 2.14 -13.28
C ILE A 47 4.00 1.80 -11.92
N ILE A 48 4.36 0.67 -11.31
CA ILE A 48 3.90 0.33 -9.96
C ILE A 48 4.31 1.40 -8.95
N LYS A 49 5.59 1.81 -8.95
CA LYS A 49 6.09 2.84 -8.04
C LYS A 49 5.41 4.18 -8.26
N GLU A 50 5.21 4.58 -9.52
CA GLU A 50 4.52 5.82 -9.88
C GLU A 50 3.09 5.83 -9.33
N LYS A 51 2.32 4.74 -9.56
CA LYS A 51 0.97 4.59 -9.02
C LYS A 51 0.94 4.69 -7.50
N LEU A 52 1.82 3.96 -6.81
CA LEU A 52 1.88 3.98 -5.35
C LEU A 52 2.26 5.37 -4.81
N ASN A 53 3.16 6.08 -5.47
CA ASN A 53 3.53 7.45 -5.10
C ASN A 53 2.36 8.41 -5.30
N ASN A 54 1.64 8.33 -6.42
CA ASN A 54 0.44 9.14 -6.66
C ASN A 54 -0.61 8.89 -5.56
N LEU A 55 -0.92 7.61 -5.28
CA LEU A 55 -1.86 7.21 -4.22
C LEU A 55 -1.44 7.75 -2.84
N LYS A 56 -0.12 7.85 -2.59
CA LYS A 56 0.43 8.43 -1.37
C LYS A 56 0.26 9.95 -1.32
N GLU A 57 0.55 10.64 -2.42
CA GLU A 57 0.42 12.10 -2.52
C GLU A 57 -1.04 12.57 -2.35
N ILE A 58 -1.99 11.84 -2.92
CA ILE A 58 -3.42 12.15 -2.79
C ILE A 58 -4.03 11.69 -1.45
N GLY A 59 -3.24 11.04 -0.60
CA GLY A 59 -3.61 10.65 0.76
C GLY A 59 -4.42 9.35 0.89
N VAL A 60 -4.56 8.57 -0.18
CA VAL A 60 -5.17 7.23 -0.13
C VAL A 60 -4.22 6.24 0.54
N LEU A 61 -2.97 6.19 0.10
CA LEU A 61 -1.91 5.38 0.70
C LEU A 61 -1.16 6.18 1.76
N ARG A 62 -1.55 6.05 3.03
CA ARG A 62 -0.93 6.84 4.12
C ARG A 62 0.52 6.43 4.41
N GLN A 63 0.78 5.13 4.48
CA GLN A 63 2.07 4.59 4.87
C GLN A 63 2.24 3.18 4.29
N LEU A 64 3.46 2.89 3.83
CA LEU A 64 3.92 1.56 3.44
C LEU A 64 5.17 1.26 4.26
N SER A 65 5.02 0.47 5.32
CA SER A 65 6.11 0.13 6.24
C SER A 65 5.92 -1.26 6.83
N ALA A 66 6.98 -1.76 7.47
CA ALA A 66 6.86 -2.94 8.30
C ALA A 66 5.92 -2.66 9.50
N ILE A 67 5.19 -3.70 9.90
CA ILE A 67 4.44 -3.75 11.16
C ILE A 67 5.16 -4.76 12.06
N PHE A 68 5.52 -4.32 13.25
CA PHE A 68 6.23 -5.15 14.21
C PHE A 68 5.31 -5.54 15.37
N ASP A 69 5.47 -6.78 15.87
CA ASP A 69 4.85 -7.19 17.12
C ASP A 69 5.62 -6.56 18.27
N THR A 70 5.08 -5.48 18.81
CA THR A 70 5.71 -4.69 19.88
C THR A 70 5.96 -5.51 21.15
N ARG A 71 5.13 -6.52 21.43
CA ARG A 71 5.32 -7.42 22.59
C ARG A 71 6.57 -8.28 22.44
N LYS A 72 6.82 -8.79 21.22
CA LYS A 72 8.05 -9.55 20.92
C LYS A 72 9.30 -8.68 20.98
N LEU A 73 9.14 -7.37 20.81
CA LEU A 73 10.21 -6.39 20.98
C LEU A 73 10.37 -5.91 22.44
N GLY A 74 9.59 -6.43 23.40
CA GLY A 74 9.68 -6.08 24.82
C GLY A 74 8.97 -4.78 25.22
N TYR A 75 8.14 -4.21 24.34
CA TYR A 75 7.36 -3.01 24.65
C TYR A 75 6.06 -3.37 25.37
N THR A 76 5.70 -2.54 26.35
CA THR A 76 4.41 -2.60 27.05
C THR A 76 3.54 -1.44 26.62
N SER A 77 2.34 -1.72 26.12
CA SER A 77 1.37 -0.70 25.71
C SER A 77 0.37 -0.44 26.84
N SER A 78 -0.04 0.81 27.03
CA SER A 78 -1.18 1.19 27.86
C SER A 78 -2.18 1.98 27.03
N LEU A 79 -3.47 1.69 27.17
CA LEU A 79 -4.54 2.51 26.60
C LEU A 79 -4.75 3.70 27.54
N VAL A 80 -4.72 4.90 27.00
CA VAL A 80 -5.02 6.15 27.72
C VAL A 80 -6.33 6.75 27.23
#